data_AF-A0A926ZUC7-F1
#
_entry.id   AF-A0A926ZUC7-F1
#
_cell.length_a   1.000
_cell.length_b   1.000
_cell.length_c   1.000
_cell.angle_alpha   90.00
_cell.angle_beta   90.00
_cell.angle_gamma   90.00
#
_symmetry.space_group_name_H-M   'P 1'
#
loop_
_entity.id
_entity.type
_entity.pdbx_description
1 polymer ?
#
loop_
_entity_poly.entity_id
_entity_poly.type
_entity_poly.pdbx_seq_one_letter_code
_entity_poly.pdbx_strand_id
1 'polypeptide(L)'
;MNKISLNYIASIIPLLGAIIVTNGFFSKVSAQNISTPDTTDSVAATVENQEFPQWGYYTVRRDFRRCASPICGGYFIKQVNLKATPCLDGVFRSECYVSAID
;
A
#
# COMPACT_ATOMS: atom_id res chain seq x y z
N MET A 1 34.63 6.23 -33.58
CA MET A 1 33.86 6.48 -32.34
C MET A 1 34.30 7.81 -31.75
N ASN A 2 33.53 8.88 -31.99
CA ASN A 2 33.91 10.24 -31.62
C ASN A 2 33.51 10.52 -30.17
N LYS A 3 34.52 10.59 -29.29
CA LYS A 3 34.41 10.83 -27.84
C LYS A 3 33.72 12.17 -27.47
N ILE A 4 33.50 13.04 -28.46
CA ILE A 4 32.90 14.37 -28.30
C ILE A 4 31.39 14.30 -28.05
N SER A 5 30.69 13.28 -28.56
CA SER A 5 29.24 13.11 -28.37
C SER A 5 28.87 12.65 -26.94
N LEU A 6 29.77 11.90 -26.28
CA LEU A 6 29.53 11.35 -24.95
C LEU A 6 29.61 12.42 -23.85
N ASN A 7 30.43 13.45 -24.05
CA ASN A 7 30.61 14.53 -23.08
C ASN A 7 29.51 15.61 -23.16
N TYR A 8 28.87 15.76 -24.32
CA TYR A 8 27.76 16.72 -24.49
C TYR A 8 26.50 16.28 -23.74
N ILE A 9 26.20 14.98 -23.77
CA ILE A 9 25.05 14.40 -23.05
C ILE A 9 25.29 14.41 -21.53
N ALA A 10 26.53 14.21 -21.08
CA ALA A 10 26.88 14.21 -19.65
C ALA A 10 26.91 15.61 -19.00
N SER A 11 26.94 16.69 -19.78
CA SER A 11 27.02 18.06 -19.27
C SER A 11 25.67 18.78 -19.14
N ILE A 12 24.57 18.24 -19.67
CA ILE A 12 23.24 18.91 -19.69
C ILE A 12 22.29 18.35 -18.61
N ILE A 13 22.60 17.17 -18.07
CA ILE A 13 21.75 16.48 -17.07
C ILE A 13 21.72 17.15 -15.67
N PRO A 14 22.74 17.90 -15.17
CA PRO A 14 22.59 18.55 -13.88
C PRO A 14 21.79 19.87 -13.95
N LEU A 15 21.56 20.44 -15.15
CA LEU A 15 20.83 21.71 -15.29
C LEU A 15 19.29 21.54 -15.25
N LEU A 16 18.77 20.34 -15.52
CA LEU A 16 17.34 20.02 -15.41
C LEU A 16 16.94 19.48 -14.02
N GLY A 17 17.91 19.08 -13.19
CA GLY A 17 17.66 18.54 -11.84
C GLY A 17 17.34 19.58 -10.76
N ALA A 18 17.53 20.88 -11.04
CA ALA A 18 17.38 21.95 -10.04
C ALA A 18 16.01 22.67 -10.09
N ILE A 19 15.08 22.29 -10.96
CA ILE A 19 13.79 23.01 -11.15
C ILE A 19 12.59 22.32 -10.46
N ILE A 20 12.75 21.14 -9.84
CA ILE A 20 11.61 20.43 -9.18
C ILE A 20 11.64 20.58 -7.63
N VAL A 21 12.47 21.45 -7.05
CA VAL A 21 12.60 21.55 -5.58
C VAL A 21 11.86 22.76 -4.96
N THR A 22 11.29 23.68 -5.73
CA THR A 22 10.80 24.95 -5.13
C THR A 22 9.33 25.29 -5.28
N ASN A 23 8.50 24.55 -6.03
CA ASN A 23 7.08 24.92 -6.14
C ASN A 23 6.12 23.73 -6.02
N GLY A 24 5.73 23.47 -4.78
CA GLY A 24 4.32 23.31 -4.42
C GLY A 24 3.67 21.95 -4.66
N PHE A 25 3.62 21.12 -3.62
CA PHE A 25 2.33 20.64 -3.09
C PHE A 25 2.50 20.38 -1.58
N PHE A 26 2.66 21.46 -0.82
CA PHE A 26 2.11 21.47 0.54
C PHE A 26 0.60 21.36 0.35
N SER A 27 0.05 20.16 0.52
CA SER A 27 -1.38 20.04 0.79
C SER A 27 -1.65 20.72 2.13
N LYS A 28 -1.94 22.02 2.10
CA LYS A 28 -2.81 22.64 3.09
C LYS A 28 -4.14 21.91 2.93
N VAL A 29 -4.35 20.85 3.71
CA VAL A 29 -5.72 20.45 4.05
C VAL A 29 -6.28 21.61 4.85
N SER A 30 -6.95 22.50 4.13
CA SER A 30 -7.99 23.32 4.71
C SER A 30 -9.03 22.32 5.19
N ALA A 31 -9.22 22.23 6.51
CA ALA A 31 -10.44 21.66 7.05
C ALA A 31 -11.59 22.51 6.50
N GLN A 32 -12.15 22.12 5.36
CA GLN A 32 -13.46 22.61 4.95
C GLN A 32 -14.42 21.99 5.95
N ASN A 33 -15.08 22.87 6.68
CA ASN A 33 -16.19 22.55 7.55
C ASN A 33 -17.28 21.91 6.67
N ILE A 34 -17.21 20.60 6.49
CA ILE A 34 -18.29 19.82 5.91
C ILE A 34 -19.40 19.94 6.94
N SER A 35 -20.47 20.66 6.58
CA SER A 35 -21.72 20.61 7.31
C SER A 35 -22.14 19.14 7.40
N THR A 36 -21.86 18.54 8.55
CA THR A 36 -22.35 17.22 8.93
C THR A 36 -23.87 17.27 8.85
N PRO A 37 -24.52 16.37 8.10
CA PRO A 37 -25.90 16.04 8.43
C PRO A 37 -25.87 15.57 9.89
N ASP A 38 -26.65 16.26 10.72
CA ASP A 38 -26.93 15.90 12.09
C ASP A 38 -27.46 14.46 12.13
N THR A 39 -26.56 13.51 12.36
CA THR A 39 -26.88 12.20 12.90
C THR A 39 -25.78 11.86 13.89
N THR A 40 -26.00 12.34 15.11
CA THR A 40 -25.75 11.67 16.39
C THR A 40 -25.14 10.25 16.26
N ASP A 41 -24.03 10.06 16.96
CA ASP A 41 -23.31 8.80 17.26
C ASP A 41 -22.01 8.53 16.48
N SER A 42 -21.07 9.46 16.55
CA SER A 42 -19.64 9.11 16.51
C SER A 42 -19.25 8.39 17.81
N VAL A 43 -19.61 7.11 17.91
CA VAL A 43 -19.05 6.20 18.91
C VAL A 43 -17.59 6.01 18.53
N ALA A 44 -16.68 6.51 19.37
CA ALA A 44 -15.28 6.10 19.31
C ALA A 44 -15.25 4.57 19.43
N ALA A 45 -14.97 3.90 18.31
CA ALA A 45 -14.79 2.47 18.33
C ALA A 45 -13.49 2.20 19.11
N THR A 46 -13.66 1.80 20.37
CA THR A 46 -12.58 1.18 21.13
C THR A 46 -12.14 -0.04 20.33
N VAL A 47 -10.98 0.06 19.69
CA VAL A 47 -10.32 -1.09 19.08
C VAL A 47 -9.87 -1.95 20.25
N GLU A 48 -10.73 -2.88 20.69
CA GLU A 48 -10.29 -3.99 21.50
C GLU A 48 -9.15 -4.67 20.74
N ASN A 49 -8.09 -5.01 21.46
CA ASN A 49 -6.97 -5.77 20.89
C ASN A 49 -7.56 -7.02 20.22
N GLN A 50 -7.59 -7.04 18.88
CA GLN A 50 -8.09 -8.18 18.13
C GLN A 50 -7.28 -9.41 18.56
N GLU A 51 -7.93 -10.33 19.26
CA GLU A 51 -7.30 -11.56 19.69
C GLU A 51 -7.07 -12.42 18.45
N PHE A 52 -5.84 -12.41 17.95
CA PHE A 52 -5.45 -13.23 16.82
C PHE A 52 -5.27 -14.67 17.29
N PRO A 53 -5.88 -15.65 16.61
CA PRO A 53 -5.67 -17.07 16.93
C PRO A 53 -4.19 -17.40 16.79
N GLN A 54 -3.60 -17.92 17.87
CA GLN A 54 -2.16 -18.19 17.93
C GLN A 54 -1.73 -19.34 17.01
N TRP A 55 -2.68 -20.15 16.53
CA TRP A 55 -2.48 -21.25 15.60
C TRP A 55 -3.70 -21.39 14.67
N GLY A 56 -3.49 -21.98 13.49
CA GLY A 56 -4.57 -22.18 12.52
C GLY A 56 -4.14 -22.99 11.30
N TYR A 57 -5.13 -23.47 10.56
CA TYR A 57 -4.92 -24.15 9.29
C TYR A 57 -5.17 -23.18 8.15
N TYR A 58 -4.26 -23.15 7.18
CA TYR A 58 -4.30 -22.23 6.07
C TYR A 58 -4.20 -22.95 4.73
N THR A 59 -4.98 -22.49 3.77
CA THR A 59 -4.78 -22.81 2.35
C THR A 59 -3.99 -21.70 1.69
N VAL A 60 -3.05 -22.06 0.82
CA VAL A 60 -2.21 -21.13 0.07
C VAL A 60 -2.47 -21.33 -1.41
N ARG A 61 -2.77 -20.23 -2.11
CA ARG A 61 -2.97 -20.20 -3.56
C ARG A 61 -2.01 -19.20 -4.18
N ARG A 62 -1.22 -19.62 -5.17
CA ARG A 62 -0.35 -18.70 -5.91
C ARG A 62 -1.16 -17.67 -6.71
N ASP A 63 -0.69 -16.44 -6.73
CA ASP A 63 -1.21 -15.38 -7.58
C ASP A 63 -0.56 -15.43 -8.97
N PHE A 64 -1.34 -15.76 -10.00
CA PHE A 64 -0.87 -15.88 -11.39
C PHE A 64 -1.11 -14.61 -12.24
N ARG A 65 -1.57 -13.51 -11.63
CA ARG A 65 -1.73 -12.23 -12.34
C ARG A 65 -0.37 -11.75 -12.85
N ARG A 66 -0.37 -11.15 -14.06
CA ARG A 66 0.83 -10.60 -14.71
C ARG A 66 0.91 -9.09 -14.47
N CYS A 67 1.71 -8.66 -13.51
CA CYS A 67 1.93 -7.25 -13.17
C CYS A 67 3.28 -7.09 -12.42
N ALA A 68 3.62 -5.87 -12.02
CA ALA A 68 4.83 -5.60 -11.25
C ALA A 68 4.73 -6.18 -9.83
N SER A 69 5.75 -6.95 -9.43
CA SER A 69 5.96 -7.30 -8.02
C SER A 69 6.19 -6.02 -7.19
N PRO A 70 5.67 -5.90 -5.95
CA PRO A 70 4.97 -6.92 -5.14
C PRO A 70 3.44 -6.81 -5.18
N ILE A 71 2.86 -6.19 -6.21
CA ILE A 71 1.40 -5.98 -6.30
C ILE A 71 0.68 -7.27 -6.73
N CYS A 72 1.39 -8.14 -7.44
CA CYS A 72 0.94 -9.49 -7.79
C CYS A 72 2.13 -10.46 -7.88
N GLY A 73 1.82 -11.73 -8.18
CA GLY A 73 2.82 -12.80 -8.29
C GLY A 73 3.19 -13.45 -6.95
N GLY A 74 2.50 -13.04 -5.88
CA GLY A 74 2.64 -13.57 -4.53
C GLY A 74 1.67 -14.72 -4.25
N TYR A 75 1.04 -14.68 -3.09
CA TYR A 75 0.13 -15.72 -2.61
C TYR A 75 -1.12 -15.13 -1.97
N PHE A 76 -2.24 -15.83 -2.13
CA PHE A 76 -3.45 -15.62 -1.38
C PHE A 76 -3.53 -16.69 -0.28
N ILE A 77 -3.63 -16.24 0.97
CA ILE A 77 -3.73 -17.06 2.16
C ILE A 77 -5.16 -16.98 2.69
N LYS A 78 -5.75 -18.14 2.98
CA LYS A 78 -7.08 -18.24 3.59
C LYS A 78 -7.03 -19.20 4.76
N GLN A 79 -7.51 -18.75 5.92
CA GLN A 79 -7.72 -19.60 7.07
C GLN A 79 -8.93 -20.50 6.84
N VAL A 80 -8.80 -21.81 7.09
CA VAL A 80 -9.88 -22.79 6.84
C VAL A 80 -10.63 -23.19 8.11
N ASN A 81 -10.01 -23.02 9.28
CA ASN A 81 -10.64 -23.35 10.57
C ASN A 81 -11.49 -22.20 11.13
N LEU A 82 -11.44 -21.01 10.53
CA LEU A 82 -12.20 -19.83 10.96
C LEU A 82 -12.94 -19.18 9.78
N LYS A 83 -13.94 -18.35 10.10
CA LYS A 83 -14.79 -17.68 9.11
C LYS A 83 -14.04 -16.60 8.30
N ALA A 84 -13.03 -15.98 8.90
CA ALA A 84 -12.27 -14.91 8.26
C ALA A 84 -10.79 -15.00 8.63
N THR A 85 -9.97 -14.48 7.72
CA THR A 85 -8.52 -14.40 7.85
C THR A 85 -8.16 -12.99 8.25
N PRO A 86 -7.40 -12.79 9.35
CA PRO A 86 -6.84 -11.49 9.69
C PRO A 86 -5.74 -11.11 8.69
N CYS A 87 -5.93 -10.01 7.96
CA CYS A 87 -4.92 -9.51 7.03
C CYS A 87 -3.95 -8.53 7.71
N LEU A 88 -2.85 -8.19 7.03
CA LEU A 88 -1.80 -7.30 7.54
C LEU A 88 -2.32 -5.89 7.91
N ASP A 89 -3.38 -5.45 7.26
CA ASP A 89 -4.07 -4.17 7.55
C ASP A 89 -5.03 -4.24 8.75
N GLY A 90 -5.07 -5.37 9.47
CA GLY A 90 -5.97 -5.60 10.60
C GLY A 90 -7.40 -5.96 10.19
N VAL A 91 -7.72 -5.92 8.89
CA VAL A 91 -9.07 -6.19 8.39
C VAL A 91 -9.27 -7.69 8.21
N PHE A 92 -10.39 -8.20 8.69
CA PHE A 92 -10.81 -9.57 8.44
C PHE A 92 -11.38 -9.71 7.02
N ARG A 93 -10.81 -10.63 6.24
CA ARG A 93 -11.26 -10.93 4.87
C ARG A 93 -11.39 -12.42 4.64
N SER A 94 -12.02 -12.83 3.54
CA SER A 94 -12.09 -14.24 3.15
C SER A 94 -10.73 -14.81 2.76
N GLU A 95 -9.85 -13.99 2.20
CA GLU A 95 -8.45 -14.29 1.87
C GLU A 95 -7.60 -13.01 1.95
N CYS A 96 -6.31 -13.17 2.22
CA CYS A 96 -5.32 -12.09 2.32
C CYS A 96 -4.20 -12.30 1.31
N TYR A 97 -3.75 -11.23 0.66
CA TYR A 97 -2.60 -11.27 -0.25
C TYR A 97 -1.29 -11.04 0.52
N VAL A 98 -0.27 -11.84 0.22
CA VAL A 98 1.11 -11.64 0.65
C VAL A 98 2.05 -11.72 -0.55
N SER A 99 3.09 -10.88 -0.56
CA SER A 99 4.03 -10.82 -1.69
C SER A 99 4.99 -12.01 -1.74
N ALA A 100 5.32 -12.60 -0.59
CA ALA A 100 6.22 -13.73 -0.45
C ALA A 100 5.90 -14.54 0.82
N ILE A 101 6.42 -15.77 0.88
CA ILE A 101 6.41 -16.67 2.04
C ILE A 101 7.84 -17.24 2.12
N ASP A 102 8.41 -17.30 3.33
CA ASP A 102 9.75 -17.87 3.63
C ASP A 102 9.58 -19.26 4.27
#